data_AF-A0A6V7JHT0-F1
#
_entry.id   AF-A0A6V7JHT0-F1
#
_cell.length_a   1.000
_cell.length_b   1.000
_cell.length_c   1.000
_cell.angle_alpha   90.00
_cell.angle_beta   90.00
_cell.angle_gamma   90.00
#
_symmetry.space_group_name_H-M   'P 1'
#
loop_
_entity.id
_entity.type
_entity.pdbx_description
1 polymer ?
#
loop_
_entity_poly.entity_id
_entity_poly.type
_entity_poly.pdbx_seq_one_letter_code
_entity_poly.pdbx_strand_id
1 'polypeptide(L)' 'NNVKHSVMLIMNVLFFKGTWLHNYFPKNQTRMAKFHKNSMESIDVPFMTAVGQFYYVESTELDAKILRIPYV' A
#
# COMPACT_ATOMS: atom_id res chain seq x y z
N ASN A 1 -1.78 0.92 -36.72
CA ASN A 1 -0.36 0.62 -36.40
C ASN A 1 0.50 1.88 -36.43
N ASN A 2 0.21 2.86 -35.57
CA ASN A 2 0.83 4.20 -35.60
C ASN A 2 2.24 4.26 -35.00
N VAL A 3 2.73 3.16 -34.41
CA VAL A 3 4.11 3.02 -33.93
C VAL A 3 5.10 2.76 -35.09
N LYS A 4 4.63 2.27 -36.25
CA LYS A 4 5.51 1.86 -37.37
C LYS A 4 6.28 3.02 -38.03
N HIS A 5 5.81 4.26 -37.88
CA HIS A 5 6.46 5.45 -38.46
C HIS A 5 6.94 6.44 -37.39
N SER A 6 7.09 5.99 -36.13
CA SER A 6 7.63 6.84 -35.06
C SER A 6 9.13 7.04 -35.26
N VAL A 7 9.58 8.30 -35.28
CA VAL A 7 11.01 8.66 -35.33
C VAL A 7 11.69 8.42 -33.97
N MET A 8 10.94 8.51 -32.86
CA MET A 8 11.44 8.25 -31.51
C MET A 8 10.31 7.77 -30.59
N LEU A 9 10.61 6.80 -29.73
CA LEU A 9 9.76 6.36 -28.63
C LEU A 9 10.57 6.41 -27.32
N ILE A 10 10.01 7.04 -26.29
CA ILE A 10 10.59 7.04 -24.95
C ILE A 10 9.57 6.34 -24.03
N MET A 11 10.00 5.25 -23.39
CA MET A 11 9.14 4.44 -22.51
C MET A 11 9.85 4.22 -21.18
N ASN A 12 9.09 4.34 -20.10
CA ASN A 12 9.54 3.98 -18.75
C ASN A 12 8.51 3.04 -18.12
N VAL A 13 9.00 1.96 -17.52
CA VAL A 13 8.18 1.00 -16.78
C VAL A 13 8.84 0.78 -15.43
N LEU A 14 8.07 0.87 -14.35
CA LEU A 14 8.50 0.59 -12.98
C LEU A 14 7.77 -0.65 -12.47
N PHE A 15 8.53 -1.62 -11.94
CA PHE A 15 8.00 -2.78 -11.23
C PHE A 15 8.66 -2.87 -9.86
N PHE A 16 7.85 -3.03 -8.81
CA PHE A 16 8.32 -3.20 -7.45
C PHE A 16 7.54 -4.30 -6.73
N LYS A 17 8.27 -5.26 -6.17
CA LYS A 17 7.76 -6.29 -5.27
C LYS A 17 8.77 -6.46 -4.13
N GLY A 18 8.56 -5.73 -3.04
CA GLY A 18 9.40 -5.78 -1.85
C GLY A 18 8.93 -6.81 -0.83
N THR A 19 9.86 -7.30 -0.02
CA THR A 19 9.58 -8.08 1.18
C THR A 19 9.74 -7.16 2.39
N TRP A 20 8.81 -7.20 3.34
CA TRP A 20 8.92 -6.40 4.55
C TRP A 20 10.16 -6.78 5.36
N LEU A 21 10.80 -5.80 6.01
CA LEU A 21 12.03 -6.00 6.78
C LEU A 21 11.92 -7.11 7.84
N HIS A 22 10.74 -7.23 8.44
CA HIS A 22 10.38 -8.31 9.34
C HIS A 22 9.08 -8.97 8.90
N ASN A 23 8.82 -10.17 9.41
CA ASN A 23 7.56 -10.89 9.21
C ASN A 23 6.40 -10.25 10.01
N TYR A 24 6.13 -8.97 9.77
CA TYR A 24 5.14 -8.18 10.50
C TYR A 24 3.72 -8.72 10.36
N PHE A 25 3.38 -9.32 9.21
CA PHE A 25 2.03 -9.75 8.86
C PHE A 25 1.91 -11.28 8.80
N PRO A 26 1.62 -11.95 9.92
CA PRO A 26 1.35 -13.38 9.90
C PRO A 26 0.04 -13.68 9.16
N LYS A 27 0.09 -14.61 8.20
CA LYS A 27 -1.03 -14.91 7.28
C LYS A 27 -2.33 -15.31 7.99
N ASN A 28 -2.25 -15.95 9.15
CA ASN A 28 -3.40 -16.38 9.94
C ASN A 28 -4.13 -15.22 10.67
N GLN A 29 -3.53 -14.03 10.70
CA GLN A 29 -4.17 -12.81 11.23
C GLN A 29 -4.82 -11.97 10.13
N THR A 30 -4.74 -12.40 8.87
CA THR A 30 -5.50 -11.78 7.79
C THR A 30 -6.97 -12.14 7.91
N ARG A 31 -7.85 -11.13 8.01
CA ARG A 31 -9.30 -11.33 8.21
C ARG A 31 -10.11 -10.38 7.33
N MET A 32 -11.32 -10.79 6.97
CA MET A 32 -12.26 -9.89 6.28
C MET A 32 -12.72 -8.79 7.24
N ALA A 33 -12.63 -7.55 6.79
CA ALA A 33 -13.12 -6.39 7.51
C ALA A 33 -13.62 -5.32 6.53
N LYS A 34 -14.46 -4.40 7.03
CA LYS A 34 -15.06 -3.33 6.24
C LYS A 34 -14.01 -2.27 5.89
N PHE A 35 -13.82 -2.04 4.59
CA PHE A 35 -13.12 -0.89 4.03
C PHE A 35 -14.14 0.17 3.61
N HIS A 36 -14.07 1.35 4.20
CA HIS A 36 -14.95 2.48 3.89
C HIS A 36 -14.38 3.27 2.72
N LYS A 37 -15.02 3.19 1.55
CA LYS A 37 -14.61 3.96 0.35
C LYS A 37 -14.93 5.45 0.51
N ASN A 38 -16.01 5.75 1.22
CA ASN A 38 -16.45 7.06 1.63
C ASN A 38 -17.41 6.92 2.84
N SER A 39 -18.09 8.00 3.22
CA SER A 39 -19.03 8.02 4.35
C SER A 39 -20.26 7.11 4.20
N MET A 40 -20.62 6.72 2.98
CA MET A 40 -21.85 5.97 2.68
C MET A 40 -21.59 4.53 2.22
N GLU A 41 -20.44 4.27 1.60
CA GLU A 41 -20.14 3.00 0.95
C GLU A 41 -18.98 2.26 1.61
N SER A 42 -19.19 0.98 1.90
CA SER A 42 -18.15 0.07 2.39
C SER A 42 -18.16 -1.27 1.66
N ILE A 43 -17.00 -1.91 1.58
CA ILE A 43 -16.83 -3.27 1.04
C ILE A 43 -16.03 -4.11 2.03
N ASP A 44 -16.25 -5.43 2.08
CA ASP A 44 -15.43 -6.33 2.88
C ASP A 44 -14.18 -6.75 2.11
N VAL A 45 -13.00 -6.58 2.70
CA VAL A 45 -11.70 -6.92 2.10
C VAL A 45 -10.81 -7.62 3.13
N PRO A 46 -9.81 -8.42 2.71
CA PRO A 46 -8.87 -9.06 3.62
C PRO A 46 -7.85 -8.04 4.16
N PHE A 47 -7.99 -7.65 5.43
CA PHE A 47 -7.02 -6.81 6.14
C PHE A 47 -5.91 -7.68 6.74
N MET A 48 -4.66 -7.30 6.49
CA MET A 48 -3.52 -7.86 7.23
C MET A 48 -3.35 -7.12 8.55
N THR A 49 -2.94 -7.83 9.61
CA THR A 49 -2.69 -7.24 10.94
C THR A 49 -1.24 -7.48 11.32
N ALA A 50 -0.59 -6.45 11.88
CA ALA A 50 0.75 -6.51 12.45
C ALA A 50 0.75 -5.86 13.82
N VAL A 51 1.49 -6.45 14.75
CA VAL A 51 1.72 -5.88 16.09
C VAL A 51 3.23 -5.79 16.28
N GLY A 52 3.73 -4.61 16.58
CA GLY A 52 5.15 -4.36 16.71
C GLY A 52 5.47 -2.90 16.96
N GLN A 53 6.77 -2.60 17.10
CA GLN A 53 7.26 -1.23 17.20
C GLN A 53 7.49 -0.68 15.79
N PHE A 54 6.78 0.39 15.46
CA PHE A 54 6.88 1.09 14.18
C PHE A 54 7.12 2.57 14.43
N TYR A 55 7.78 3.23 13.47
CA TYR A 55 7.79 4.69 13.48
C TYR A 55 6.39 5.17 13.13
N TYR A 56 5.81 5.92 14.06
CA TYR A 56 4.44 6.41 13.99
C TYR A 56 4.39 7.86 14.46
N VAL A 57 3.57 8.67 13.81
CA VAL A 57 3.29 10.05 14.23
C VAL A 57 1.85 10.43 13.84
N GLU A 58 1.20 11.23 14.69
CA GLU A 58 -0.03 11.93 14.35
C GLU A 58 0.32 13.36 13.97
N SER A 59 0.01 13.75 12.73
CA SER A 59 0.23 15.09 12.23
C SER A 59 -1.05 15.89 12.38
N THR A 60 -1.05 16.87 13.30
CA THR A 60 -2.18 17.80 13.48
C THR A 60 -2.31 18.75 12.29
N GLU A 61 -1.20 19.15 11.68
CA GLU A 61 -1.19 20.02 10.49
C GLU A 61 -1.90 19.36 9.29
N LEU A 62 -1.75 18.04 9.15
CA LEU A 62 -2.33 17.27 8.04
C LEU A 62 -3.64 16.57 8.40
N ASP A 63 -4.08 16.64 9.66
CA ASP A 63 -5.17 15.83 10.21
C ASP A 63 -5.03 14.33 9.85
N ALA A 64 -3.84 13.78 10.07
CA ALA A 64 -3.47 12.45 9.56
C ALA A 64 -2.61 11.64 10.53
N LYS A 65 -2.70 10.31 10.40
CA LYS A 65 -1.84 9.33 11.09
C LYS A 65 -0.85 8.76 10.09
N ILE A 66 0.45 8.79 10.40
CA ILE A 66 1.53 8.37 9.51
C ILE A 66 2.28 7.20 10.13
N LEU A 67 2.45 6.12 9.36
CA LEU A 67 3.11 4.88 9.78
C LEU A 67 4.20 4.48 8.77
N ARG A 68 5.40 4.14 9.25
CA ARG A 68 6.51 3.63 8.42
C ARG A 68 6.65 2.12 8.55
N ILE A 69 6.56 1.41 7.42
CA ILE A 69 6.82 -0.04 7.33
C ILE A 69 7.99 -0.27 6.36
N PRO A 70 9.19 -0.64 6.84
CA PRO A 70 10.36 -0.79 5.98
C PRO A 70 10.33 -2.09 5.17
N TYR A 71 10.92 -2.05 3.97
CA TYR A 71 11.29 -3.23 3.17
C TYR A 71 12.72 -3.68 3.51
N VAL A 72 13.07 -4.92 3.13
CA VAL A 72 14.46 -5.43 3.07
C VAL A 72 15.22 -4.75 1.94
#